data_AF-A0A1B3W6W8-F1
#
_entry.id   AF-A0A1B3W6W8-F1
#
_cell.length_a   1.000
_cell.length_b   1.000
_cell.length_c   1.000
_cell.angle_alpha   90.00
_cell.angle_beta   90.00
_cell.angle_gamma   90.00
#
_symmetry.space_group_name_H-M   'P 1'
#
loop_
_entity.id
_entity.type
_entity.pdbx_description
1 polymer ?
#
loop_
_entity_poly.entity_id
_entity_poly.type
_entity_poly.pdbx_seq_one_letter_code
_entity_poly.pdbx_strand_id
1 'polypeptide(L)' 'MHEVIASGYSQRPDPATGAIQDEYLISLKVPRSAWREIDFSNLEQVDPIEAIARFEHVRKMTKTGIFRRIDPME' A
#
# COMPACT_ATOMS: atom_id res chain seq x y z
N MET A 1 -7.52 -10.42 18.30
CA MET A 1 -6.39 -10.32 17.35
C MET A 1 -6.30 -8.86 16.96
N HIS A 2 -5.15 -8.20 17.12
CA HIS A 2 -5.01 -6.78 16.79
C HIS A 2 -4.46 -6.64 15.38
N GLU A 3 -5.19 -5.95 14.51
CA GLU A 3 -4.81 -5.66 13.14
C GLU A 3 -5.20 -4.23 12.77
N VAL A 4 -4.54 -3.69 11.75
CA VAL A 4 -4.84 -2.38 11.17
C VAL A 4 -4.96 -2.53 9.68
N ILE A 5 -5.95 -1.87 9.09
CA ILE A 5 -6.01 -1.64 7.65
C ILE A 5 -5.44 -0.26 7.36
N ALA A 6 -4.43 -0.21 6.49
CA ALA A 6 -3.79 1.02 6.06
C ALA A 6 -3.84 1.12 4.54
N SER A 7 -4.27 2.26 4.02
CA SER A 7 -4.39 2.50 2.58
C SER A 7 -3.63 3.76 2.19
N GLY A 8 -2.85 3.67 1.11
CA GLY A 8 -2.11 4.79 0.53
C GLY A 8 -2.78 5.31 -0.72
N TYR A 9 -2.92 6.63 -0.82
CA TYR A 9 -3.46 7.32 -1.99
C TYR A 9 -2.49 8.37 -2.52
N SER A 10 -2.69 8.76 -3.77
CA SER A 10 -2.06 9.95 -4.35
C SER A 10 -3.12 10.86 -4.96
N GLN A 11 -2.90 12.16 -4.89
CA GLN A 11 -3.70 13.14 -5.60
C GLN A 11 -3.35 13.14 -7.09
N ARG A 12 -4.35 12.90 -7.94
CA ARG A 12 -4.18 12.81 -9.39
C ARG A 12 -5.28 13.59 -10.11
N PRO A 13 -4.97 14.24 -11.24
CA PRO A 13 -5.99 14.86 -12.06
C PRO A 13 -6.86 13.80 -12.71
N ASP A 14 -8.17 13.96 -12.59
CA ASP A 14 -9.13 13.21 -13.39
C ASP A 14 -8.91 13.56 -14.89
N PRO A 15 -8.74 12.57 -15.78
CA PRO A 15 -8.37 12.82 -17.18
C PRO A 15 -9.50 13.45 -17.99
N ALA A 16 -10.76 13.42 -17.53
CA ALA A 16 -11.89 14.01 -18.22
C ALA A 16 -12.12 15.47 -17.81
N THR A 17 -11.82 15.83 -16.56
CA THR A 17 -12.20 17.13 -15.95
C THR A 17 -11.01 17.96 -15.48
N GLY A 18 -9.84 17.35 -15.28
CA GLY A 18 -8.66 17.97 -14.69
C GLY A 18 -8.74 18.19 -13.18
N ALA A 19 -9.86 17.81 -12.54
CA ALA A 19 -10.03 17.96 -11.09
C ALA A 19 -9.07 17.03 -10.34
N ILE A 20 -8.43 17.55 -9.27
CA ILE A 20 -7.56 16.73 -8.43
C ILE A 20 -8.44 15.87 -7.51
N GLN A 21 -8.23 14.56 -7.55
CA GLN A 21 -8.92 13.57 -6.73
C GLN A 21 -7.93 12.63 -6.05
N ASP A 22 -8.36 12.06 -4.93
CA ASP A 22 -7.61 11.01 -4.25
C ASP A 22 -7.82 9.67 -4.96
N GLU A 23 -6.73 9.09 -5.47
CA GLU A 23 -6.73 7.72 -5.98
C GLU A 23 -5.96 6.81 -5.03
N TYR A 24 -6.67 5.86 -4.41
CA TYR A 24 -6.05 4.79 -3.64
C TYR A 24 -5.26 3.86 -4.57
N LEU A 25 -4.00 3.61 -4.20
CA LEU A 25 -3.05 2.86 -5.01
C LEU A 25 -2.68 1.51 -4.38
N ILE A 26 -2.75 1.44 -3.06
CA ILE A 26 -2.40 0.28 -2.26
C ILE A 26 -3.24 0.25 -0.98
N SER A 27 -3.65 -0.95 -0.57
CA SER A 27 -4.32 -1.20 0.70
C SER A 27 -3.71 -2.45 1.34
N LEU A 28 -3.48 -2.40 2.65
CA LEU A 28 -2.77 -3.41 3.42
C LEU A 28 -3.56 -3.76 4.67
N LYS A 29 -3.67 -5.05 4.96
CA LYS A 29 -4.17 -5.55 6.23
C LYS A 29 -3.01 -6.14 7.03
N VAL A 30 -2.69 -5.52 8.16
CA VAL A 30 -1.46 -5.77 8.90
C VAL A 30 -1.76 -6.26 10.32
N PRO A 31 -1.54 -7.55 10.60
CA PRO A 31 -1.58 -8.07 11.97
C PRO A 31 -0.44 -7.48 12.82
N ARG A 32 -0.76 -7.04 14.04
CA ARG A 32 0.22 -6.44 14.97
C ARG A 32 1.37 -7.38 15.30
N SER A 33 1.12 -8.69 15.36
CA SER A 33 2.14 -9.72 15.61
C SER A 33 3.15 -9.79 14.47
N ALA A 34 2.68 -9.94 13.23
CA ALA A 34 3.54 -10.01 12.05
C ALA A 34 4.33 -8.71 11.83
N TRP A 35 3.75 -7.55 12.15
CA TRP A 35 4.47 -6.27 12.12
C TRP A 35 5.67 -6.24 13.09
N ARG A 36 5.61 -6.93 14.23
CA ARG A 36 6.74 -7.00 15.19
C ARG A 36 7.92 -7.83 14.69
N GLU A 37 7.73 -8.63 13.65
CA GLU A 37 8.78 -9.45 13.07
C GLU A 37 9.68 -8.66 12.11
N ILE A 38 9.34 -7.41 11.78
CA ILE A 38 10.24 -6.50 11.08
C ILE A 38 11.28 -5.98 12.08
N ASP A 39 12.55 -6.13 11.74
CA ASP A 39 13.64 -5.57 12.54
C ASP A 39 13.78 -4.06 12.27
N PHE A 40 13.05 -3.27 13.06
CA PHE A 40 13.12 -1.80 13.00
C PHE A 40 14.46 -1.22 13.47
N SER A 41 15.35 -2.03 14.06
CA SER A 41 16.70 -1.58 14.42
C SER A 41 17.68 -1.64 13.24
N ASN A 42 17.30 -2.32 12.15
CA ASN A 42 18.15 -2.53 10.97
C ASN A 42 17.39 -2.22 9.66
N LEU A 43 16.64 -1.11 9.64
CA LEU A 43 15.79 -0.73 8.50
C LEU A 43 16.55 -0.56 7.18
N GLU A 44 17.83 -0.21 7.22
CA GLU A 44 18.67 -0.07 6.01
C GLU A 44 18.76 -1.37 5.19
N GLN A 45 18.56 -2.53 5.83
CA GLN A 45 18.58 -3.83 5.18
C GLN A 45 17.17 -4.36 4.85
N VAL A 46 16.12 -3.63 5.24
CA VAL A 46 14.73 -4.03 4.97
C VAL A 46 14.32 -3.49 3.62
N ASP A 47 14.06 -4.39 2.66
CA ASP A 47 13.37 -4.02 1.41
C ASP A 47 11.88 -3.75 1.73
N PRO A 48 11.37 -2.52 1.55
CA PRO A 48 9.97 -2.20 1.86
C PRO A 48 8.97 -2.97 0.99
N ILE A 49 9.34 -3.32 -0.25
CA ILE A 49 8.48 -4.07 -1.17
C ILE A 49 8.30 -5.48 -0.63
N GLU A 50 9.39 -6.15 -0.29
CA GLU A 50 9.37 -7.50 0.29
C GLU A 50 8.69 -7.50 1.67
N ALA A 51 8.96 -6.48 2.50
CA ALA A 51 8.33 -6.36 3.81
C ALA A 51 6.80 -6.24 3.71
N ILE A 52 6.31 -5.39 2.80
CA ILE A 52 4.87 -5.22 2.57
C ILE A 52 4.26 -6.48 1.93
N ALA A 53 4.98 -7.17 1.05
CA ALA A 53 4.51 -8.38 0.39
C ALA A 53 4.19 -9.55 1.35
N ARG A 54 4.72 -9.51 2.58
CA ARG A 54 4.40 -10.46 3.66
C ARG A 54 2.97 -10.33 4.18
N PHE A 55 2.30 -9.21 3.93
CA PHE A 55 0.95 -8.94 4.41
C PHE A 55 -0.09 -9.16 3.31
N GLU A 56 -1.34 -9.38 3.72
CA GLU A 56 -2.46 -9.30 2.80
C GLU A 56 -2.53 -7.88 2.23
N HIS A 57 -2.50 -7.77 0.90
CA HIS A 57 -2.44 -6.48 0.21
C HIS A 57 -3.19 -6.50 -1.11
N VAL A 58 -3.74 -5.35 -1.46
CA VAL A 58 -4.33 -5.07 -2.77
C VAL A 58 -3.52 -3.94 -3.40
N ARG A 59 -2.99 -4.19 -4.60
CA ARG A 59 -2.41 -3.18 -5.48
C ARG A 59 -2.65 -3.56 -6.93
N LYS A 60 -2.72 -2.58 -7.81
CA LYS A 60 -2.82 -2.81 -9.26
C LYS A 60 -1.77 -1.97 -9.98
N MET A 61 -1.00 -2.59 -10.86
CA MET A 61 0.08 -1.91 -11.58
C MET A 61 0.09 -2.28 -13.06
N THR A 62 0.67 -1.43 -13.90
CA THR A 62 1.05 -1.79 -15.27
C THR A 62 2.22 -2.78 -15.24
N LYS A 63 2.54 -3.41 -16.39
CA LYS A 63 3.75 -4.23 -16.53
C LYS A 63 5.04 -3.45 -16.24
N THR A 64 5.02 -2.13 -16.42
CA THR A 64 6.14 -1.22 -16.14
C THR A 64 6.15 -0.69 -14.71
N GLY A 65 5.23 -1.12 -13.84
CA GLY A 65 5.21 -0.73 -12.43
C GLY A 65 4.46 0.58 -12.12
N ILE A 66 3.60 1.07 -13.02
CA ILE A 66 2.79 2.27 -12.75
C ILE A 66 1.52 1.87 -11.99
N PHE A 67 1.32 2.44 -10.80
CA PHE A 67 0.11 2.20 -10.00
C PHE A 67 -1.17 2.67 -10.69
N ARG A 68 -2.19 1.82 -10.61
CA ARG A 68 -3.57 2.08 -11.00
C ARG A 68 -4.45 2.12 -9.76
N ARG A 69 -5.55 2.86 -9.85
CA ARG A 69 -6.58 2.92 -8.82
C ARG A 69 -7.04 1.53 -8.39
N ILE A 70 -7.24 1.36 -7.10
CA ILE A 70 -7.88 0.22 -6.44
C ILE A 70 -9.06 0.69 -5.59
N ASP A 71 -9.90 -0.26 -5.19
CA ASP A 71 -10.79 -0.08 -4.05
C ASP A 71 -10.06 -0.60 -2.79
N PRO A 72 -9.97 0.20 -1.71
CA PRO A 72 -9.30 -0.21 -0.48
C PRO A 72 -10.07 -1.31 0.26
N MET A 73 -9.37 -2.05 1.13
CA MET A 73 -9.98 -3.03 2.04
C MET A 73 -10.85 -2.34 3.10
N GLU A 74 -11.82 -3.09 3.65
CA GLU A 74 -12.72 -2.68 4.75
C GLU A 74 -12.47 -3.48 6.03
#